data_AF-A0A956TGR6-F1
#
_entry.id   AF-A0A956TGR6-F1
#
_cell.length_a   1.000
_cell.length_b   1.000
_cell.length_c   1.000
_cell.angle_alpha   90.00
_cell.angle_beta   90.00
_cell.angle_gamma   90.00
#
_symmetry.space_group_name_H-M   'P 1'
#
loop_
_entity.id
_entity.type
_entity.pdbx_description
1 polymer ?
#
loop_
_entity_poly.entity_id
_entity_poly.type
_entity_poly.pdbx_seq_one_letter_code
_entity_poly.pdbx_strand_id
1 'polypeptide(L)'
;GMHFFSPVEKMQLVEVIVTDQTADWVTATTVKLAKKMKKHVIVVGDGAGFYTSRVLAAFCAEAVRVLYDGAGVGEIDKAIHSMGFPVGPMILMDEVGIDVVSKVMKIMMEAFPGRFDAPDGWEKLVEGRQGKKNGKGFYTYRGKNKDVDVSIYQHLPGGNKRKSFSAEEMQQRCMFAFLNESALCLQEKILRSPRDGDIGAIFGLGFPPFLGGPFHYMDHLGLGEVVATLKRLQDQHGDFFKPADILEKMAKKGETFY
;
A
#
# COMPACT_ATOMS: atom_id res chain seq x y z
N GLY A 1 -4.79 -9.34 -18.16
CA GLY A 1 -4.03 -8.07 -18.15
C GLY A 1 -2.55 -8.33 -17.96
N MET A 2 -1.68 -7.42 -18.41
CA MET A 2 -0.23 -7.47 -18.18
C MET A 2 0.21 -6.11 -17.62
N HIS A 3 0.28 -6.02 -16.30
CA HIS A 3 0.51 -4.77 -15.57
C HIS A 3 2.01 -4.61 -15.27
N PHE A 4 2.58 -3.53 -15.81
CA PHE A 4 3.97 -3.11 -15.58
C PHE A 4 4.02 -1.98 -14.57
N PHE A 5 5.15 -1.85 -13.89
CA PHE A 5 5.40 -0.82 -12.90
C PHE A 5 6.36 0.22 -13.48
N SER A 6 6.10 1.50 -13.22
CA SER A 6 6.92 2.61 -13.72
C SER A 6 8.08 2.92 -12.75
N PRO A 7 9.29 3.24 -13.26
CA PRO A 7 9.70 3.15 -14.66
C PRO A 7 9.92 1.69 -15.11
N VAL A 8 9.39 1.33 -16.29
CA VAL A 8 9.33 -0.06 -16.77
C VAL A 8 10.72 -0.69 -16.89
N GLU A 9 11.74 0.08 -17.24
CA GLU A 9 13.11 -0.37 -17.38
C GLU A 9 13.80 -0.67 -16.04
N LYS A 10 13.34 -0.07 -14.93
CA LYS A 10 13.91 -0.26 -13.59
C LYS A 10 13.15 -1.26 -12.75
N MET A 11 11.82 -1.23 -12.82
CA MET A 11 10.97 -2.09 -12.00
C MET A 11 11.04 -3.54 -12.45
N GLN A 12 11.16 -4.48 -11.52
CA GLN A 12 11.47 -5.87 -11.85
C GLN A 12 10.23 -6.76 -11.97
N LEU A 13 9.06 -6.30 -11.52
CA LEU A 13 7.83 -7.07 -11.50
C LEU A 13 6.97 -6.83 -12.75
N VAL A 14 6.26 -7.87 -13.17
CA VAL A 14 5.05 -7.80 -13.98
C VAL A 14 3.96 -8.59 -13.26
N GLU A 15 2.81 -7.95 -13.06
CA GLU A 15 1.61 -8.59 -12.53
C GLU A 15 0.75 -9.03 -13.72
N VAL A 16 0.48 -10.34 -13.84
CA VAL A 16 -0.37 -10.91 -14.89
C VAL A 16 -1.75 -11.17 -14.29
N ILE A 17 -2.75 -10.43 -14.76
CA ILE A 17 -4.12 -10.47 -14.24
C ILE A 17 -4.93 -11.45 -15.08
N VAL A 18 -5.63 -12.38 -14.42
CA VAL A 18 -6.54 -13.31 -15.08
C VAL A 18 -7.97 -13.12 -14.59
N THR A 19 -8.91 -13.23 -15.52
CA THR A 19 -10.34 -13.38 -15.23
C THR A 19 -10.71 -14.87 -15.28
N ASP A 20 -11.91 -15.22 -14.84
CA ASP A 20 -12.44 -16.59 -14.95
C ASP A 20 -12.57 -17.07 -16.41
N GLN A 21 -12.62 -16.15 -17.37
CA GLN A 21 -12.69 -16.44 -18.80
C GLN A 21 -11.30 -16.52 -19.47
N THR A 22 -10.23 -16.22 -18.76
CA THR A 22 -8.88 -16.20 -19.32
C THR A 22 -8.35 -17.63 -19.46
N ALA A 23 -8.17 -18.09 -20.70
CA ALA A 23 -7.65 -19.43 -20.96
C ALA A 23 -6.20 -19.63 -20.45
N ASP A 24 -5.88 -20.84 -19.97
CA ASP A 24 -4.57 -21.16 -19.40
C ASP A 24 -3.41 -20.89 -20.37
N TRP A 25 -3.59 -21.16 -21.66
CA TRP A 25 -2.56 -20.92 -22.67
C TRP A 25 -2.25 -19.42 -22.87
N VAL A 26 -3.24 -18.53 -22.67
CA VAL A 26 -3.06 -17.07 -22.72
C VAL A 26 -2.22 -16.62 -21.54
N THR A 27 -2.54 -17.13 -20.35
CA THR A 27 -1.77 -16.88 -19.12
C THR A 27 -0.32 -17.36 -19.29
N ALA A 28 -0.12 -18.60 -19.74
CA ALA A 28 1.21 -19.18 -19.97
C ALA A 28 2.03 -18.38 -20.99
N THR A 29 1.40 -17.94 -22.08
CA THR A 29 2.04 -17.11 -23.12
C THR A 29 2.47 -15.77 -22.56
N THR A 30 1.60 -15.10 -21.79
CA THR A 30 1.89 -13.80 -21.18
C THR A 30 3.03 -13.90 -20.15
N VAL A 31 3.02 -14.94 -19.31
CA VAL A 31 4.10 -15.23 -18.35
C VAL A 31 5.42 -15.48 -19.09
N LYS A 32 5.40 -16.28 -20.17
CA LYS A 32 6.60 -16.55 -20.99
C LYS A 32 7.16 -15.26 -21.61
N LEU A 33 6.29 -14.37 -22.08
CA LEU A 33 6.69 -13.07 -22.63
C LEU A 33 7.34 -12.18 -21.56
N ALA A 34 6.71 -12.03 -20.39
CA ALA A 34 7.27 -11.25 -19.28
C ALA A 34 8.63 -11.79 -18.81
N LYS A 35 8.78 -13.12 -18.71
CA LYS A 35 10.07 -13.75 -18.37
C LYS A 35 11.12 -13.52 -19.45
N LYS A 36 10.77 -13.51 -20.73
CA LYS A 36 11.69 -13.15 -21.83
C LYS A 36 12.20 -11.72 -21.70
N MET A 37 11.39 -10.81 -21.14
CA MET A 37 11.77 -9.44 -20.78
C MET A 37 12.56 -9.36 -19.46
N LYS A 38 12.97 -10.50 -18.87
CA LYS A 38 13.70 -10.61 -17.60
C LYS A 38 12.95 -10.02 -16.40
N LYS A 39 11.61 -10.09 -16.41
CA LYS A 39 10.76 -9.68 -15.29
C LYS A 39 10.45 -10.85 -14.37
N HIS A 40 10.35 -10.58 -13.08
CA HIS A 40 9.63 -11.42 -12.13
C HIS A 40 8.14 -11.34 -12.45
N VAL A 41 7.44 -12.45 -12.31
CA VAL A 41 6.03 -12.54 -12.72
C VAL A 41 5.23 -13.15 -11.60
N ILE A 42 4.17 -12.46 -11.21
CA ILE A 42 3.10 -13.01 -10.36
C ILE A 42 1.84 -13.12 -11.20
N VAL A 43 1.02 -14.12 -10.92
CA VAL A 43 -0.28 -14.27 -11.59
C VAL A 43 -1.37 -14.10 -10.57
N VAL A 44 -2.24 -13.13 -10.79
CA VAL A 44 -3.27 -12.70 -9.83
C VAL A 44 -4.66 -12.77 -10.48
N GLY A 45 -5.68 -12.96 -9.65
CA GLY A 45 -7.07 -12.81 -10.04
C GLY A 45 -7.43 -11.35 -10.34
N ASP A 46 -8.45 -11.17 -11.16
CA ASP A 46 -9.04 -9.87 -11.46
C ASP A 46 -9.85 -9.32 -10.28
N GLY A 47 -9.79 -8.01 -10.09
CA GLY A 47 -10.41 -7.30 -8.97
C GLY A 47 -9.93 -5.85 -8.92
N ALA A 48 -10.63 -4.99 -8.19
CA ALA A 48 -10.29 -3.57 -8.10
C ALA A 48 -8.85 -3.37 -7.58
N GLY A 49 -7.98 -2.89 -8.47
CA GLY A 49 -6.54 -2.69 -8.28
C GLY A 49 -5.71 -3.95 -8.03
N PHE A 50 -6.24 -5.12 -8.42
CA PHE A 50 -5.54 -6.41 -8.41
C PHE A 50 -4.92 -6.69 -7.03
N TYR A 51 -3.70 -7.22 -6.96
CA TYR A 51 -2.98 -7.34 -5.70
C TYR A 51 -2.22 -6.05 -5.39
N THR A 52 -1.38 -5.63 -6.32
CA THR A 52 -0.36 -4.62 -6.02
C THR A 52 -0.94 -3.24 -5.76
N SER A 53 -1.78 -2.71 -6.65
CA SER A 53 -2.37 -1.37 -6.48
C SER A 53 -3.32 -1.31 -5.28
N ARG A 54 -4.05 -2.39 -5.00
CA ARG A 54 -4.95 -2.50 -3.85
C ARG A 54 -4.20 -2.42 -2.52
N VAL A 55 -3.17 -3.24 -2.33
CA VAL A 55 -2.37 -3.22 -1.10
C VAL A 55 -1.65 -1.87 -0.94
N LEU A 56 -1.13 -1.31 -2.04
CA LEU A 56 -0.49 0.00 -1.98
C LEU A 56 -1.47 1.12 -1.62
N ALA A 57 -2.72 1.05 -2.12
CA ALA A 57 -3.76 1.99 -1.74
C ALA A 57 -4.06 1.94 -0.24
N ALA A 58 -4.08 0.75 0.38
CA ALA A 58 -4.33 0.62 1.82
C ALA A 58 -3.20 1.24 2.64
N PHE A 59 -1.96 0.98 2.23
CA PHE A 59 -0.75 1.56 2.82
C PHE A 59 -0.74 3.11 2.74
N CYS A 60 -1.03 3.67 1.55
CA CYS A 60 -1.08 5.11 1.35
C CYS A 60 -2.28 5.76 2.07
N ALA A 61 -3.45 5.12 2.06
CA ALA A 61 -4.62 5.61 2.78
C ALA A 61 -4.33 5.74 4.27
N GLU A 62 -3.65 4.76 4.86
CA GLU A 62 -3.30 4.83 6.28
C GLU A 62 -2.27 5.92 6.57
N ALA A 63 -1.27 6.11 5.70
CA ALA A 63 -0.32 7.22 5.82
C ALA A 63 -1.04 8.59 5.78
N VAL A 64 -2.08 8.74 4.94
CA VAL A 64 -2.92 9.93 4.91
C VAL A 64 -3.71 10.06 6.23
N ARG A 65 -4.27 8.99 6.79
CA ARG A 65 -4.96 9.06 8.09
C ARG A 65 -4.03 9.48 9.22
N VAL A 66 -2.82 8.94 9.27
CA VAL A 66 -1.75 9.36 10.21
C VAL A 66 -1.44 10.86 10.05
N LEU A 67 -1.40 11.37 8.81
CA LEU A 67 -1.30 12.79 8.54
C LEU A 67 -2.53 13.57 9.03
N TYR A 68 -3.75 13.04 8.93
CA TYR A 68 -4.94 13.71 9.47
C TYR A 68 -4.95 13.72 11.00
N ASP A 69 -4.40 12.70 11.66
CA ASP A 69 -4.34 12.60 13.11
C ASP A 69 -3.30 13.56 13.73
N GLY A 70 -2.35 14.05 12.92
CA GLY A 70 -1.50 15.18 13.26
C GLY A 70 -0.01 15.02 12.97
N ALA A 71 0.44 13.88 12.43
CA ALA A 71 1.87 13.66 12.14
C ALA A 71 2.39 14.56 11.00
N GLY A 72 3.66 14.93 11.00
CA GLY A 72 4.25 15.70 9.90
C GLY A 72 4.50 14.86 8.64
N VAL A 73 4.37 15.47 7.46
CA VAL A 73 4.64 14.81 6.16
C VAL A 73 6.04 14.18 6.12
N GLY A 74 7.06 14.96 6.50
CA GLY A 74 8.44 14.47 6.53
C GLY A 74 8.73 13.44 7.62
N GLU A 75 7.96 13.44 8.71
CA GLU A 75 8.11 12.47 9.80
C GLU A 75 7.59 11.09 9.39
N ILE A 76 6.44 11.05 8.72
CA ILE A 76 5.84 9.82 8.18
C ILE A 76 6.82 9.17 7.19
N ASP A 77 7.31 9.93 6.21
CA ASP A 77 8.22 9.38 5.21
C ASP A 77 9.54 8.91 5.82
N LYS A 78 10.06 9.64 6.81
CA LYS A 78 11.27 9.24 7.53
C LYS A 78 11.06 7.95 8.32
N ALA A 79 9.92 7.80 8.99
CA ALA A 79 9.59 6.60 9.77
C ALA A 79 9.43 5.36 8.86
N ILE A 80 8.74 5.51 7.72
CA ILE A 80 8.60 4.42 6.76
C ILE A 80 9.95 4.05 6.13
N HIS A 81 10.76 5.05 5.75
CA HIS A 81 12.08 4.80 5.19
C HIS A 81 13.01 4.12 6.22
N SER A 82 12.96 4.50 7.50
CA SER A 82 13.76 3.83 8.54
C SER A 82 13.33 2.40 8.83
N MET A 83 12.10 2.02 8.45
CA MET A 83 11.64 0.63 8.47
C MET A 83 12.21 -0.22 7.32
N GLY A 84 12.86 0.40 6.34
CA GLY A 84 13.52 -0.28 5.21
C GLY A 84 12.79 -0.18 3.88
N PHE A 85 11.67 0.55 3.79
CA PHE A 85 11.06 0.87 2.51
C PHE A 85 11.93 1.85 1.73
N PRO A 86 12.04 1.73 0.40
CA PRO A 86 12.90 2.60 -0.41
C PRO A 86 12.38 4.03 -0.51
N VAL A 87 11.06 4.22 -0.41
CA VAL A 87 10.39 5.51 -0.57
C VAL A 87 9.25 5.60 0.46
N GLY A 88 9.13 6.75 1.12
CA GLY A 88 8.01 7.03 2.02
C GLY A 88 6.69 7.26 1.26
N PRO A 89 5.53 7.03 1.89
CA PRO A 89 4.23 7.08 1.23
C PRO A 89 3.90 8.46 0.64
N MET A 90 4.33 9.56 1.26
CA MET A 90 4.02 10.91 0.80
C MET A 90 4.81 11.25 -0.47
N ILE A 91 6.12 10.98 -0.49
CA ILE A 91 6.92 11.05 -1.71
C ILE A 91 6.37 10.13 -2.79
N LEU A 92 5.98 8.90 -2.44
CA LEU A 92 5.47 7.93 -3.40
C LEU A 92 4.21 8.45 -4.10
N MET A 93 3.25 9.01 -3.36
CA MET A 93 2.05 9.62 -3.92
C MET A 93 2.39 10.81 -4.83
N ASP A 94 3.39 11.62 -4.47
CA ASP A 94 3.86 12.73 -5.31
C ASP A 94 4.53 12.24 -6.61
N GLU A 95 5.23 11.10 -6.57
CA GLU A 95 5.87 10.52 -7.76
C GLU A 95 4.87 9.84 -8.71
N VAL A 96 3.87 9.16 -8.17
CA VAL A 96 2.73 8.61 -8.95
C VAL A 96 1.88 9.75 -9.54
N GLY A 97 1.71 10.82 -8.76
CA GLY A 97 0.84 11.95 -9.07
C GLY A 97 -0.47 11.86 -8.29
N ILE A 98 -0.74 12.88 -7.48
CA ILE A 98 -1.87 12.89 -6.54
C ILE A 98 -3.24 12.84 -7.23
N ASP A 99 -3.36 13.36 -8.46
CA ASP A 99 -4.58 13.24 -9.27
C ASP A 99 -4.84 11.81 -9.73
N VAL A 100 -3.78 11.04 -9.99
CA VAL A 100 -3.87 9.60 -10.30
C VAL A 100 -4.26 8.85 -9.03
N VAL A 101 -3.58 9.12 -7.91
CA VAL A 101 -3.92 8.55 -6.59
C VAL A 101 -5.39 8.82 -6.26
N SER A 102 -5.88 10.05 -6.42
CA SER A 102 -7.27 10.40 -6.13
C SER A 102 -8.26 9.62 -6.99
N LYS A 103 -7.95 9.37 -8.27
CA LYS A 103 -8.80 8.53 -9.14
C LYS A 103 -8.81 7.07 -8.68
N VAL A 104 -7.65 6.52 -8.34
CA VAL A 104 -7.53 5.15 -7.81
C VAL A 104 -8.31 5.01 -6.50
N MET A 105 -8.17 5.97 -5.59
CA MET A 105 -8.89 5.96 -4.31
C MET A 105 -10.41 6.00 -4.50
N LYS A 106 -10.93 6.76 -5.48
CA LYS A 106 -12.37 6.73 -5.81
C LYS A 106 -12.83 5.34 -6.24
N ILE A 107 -12.08 4.67 -7.13
CA ILE A 107 -12.36 3.28 -7.54
C ILE A 107 -12.32 2.34 -6.33
N MET A 108 -11.36 2.51 -5.42
CA MET A 108 -11.23 1.69 -4.21
C MET A 108 -12.39 1.88 -3.24
N MET A 109 -12.83 3.12 -3.02
CA MET A 109 -14.00 3.42 -2.17
C MET A 109 -15.29 2.84 -2.75
N GLU A 110 -15.47 2.91 -4.07
CA GLU A 110 -16.62 2.29 -4.75
C GLU A 110 -16.59 0.76 -4.65
N ALA A 111 -15.42 0.14 -4.80
CA ALA A 111 -15.27 -1.31 -4.74
C ALA A 111 -15.32 -1.87 -3.30
N PHE A 112 -14.83 -1.11 -2.31
CA PHE A 112 -14.72 -1.53 -0.92
C PHE A 112 -15.18 -0.40 0.04
N PRO A 113 -16.49 -0.14 0.12
CA PRO A 113 -17.05 0.92 0.98
C PRO A 113 -16.61 0.75 2.45
N GLY A 114 -16.19 1.83 3.10
CA GLY A 114 -15.77 1.82 4.51
C GLY A 114 -14.30 1.44 4.74
N ARG A 115 -13.59 0.92 3.73
CA ARG A 115 -12.19 0.45 3.87
C ARG A 115 -11.15 1.48 3.43
N PHE A 116 -11.44 2.19 2.34
CA PHE A 116 -10.53 3.16 1.72
C PHE A 116 -11.03 4.61 1.84
N ASP A 117 -11.99 4.85 2.74
CA ASP A 117 -12.64 6.15 2.85
C ASP A 117 -11.61 7.28 3.03
N ALA A 118 -11.73 8.27 2.16
CA ALA A 118 -10.91 9.46 2.21
C ALA A 118 -11.34 10.33 3.41
N PRO A 119 -10.39 10.88 4.18
CA PRO A 119 -10.74 11.81 5.24
C PRO A 119 -11.41 13.08 4.70
N ASP A 120 -12.20 13.72 5.56
CA ASP A 120 -12.89 14.96 5.22
C ASP A 120 -11.94 16.04 4.67
N GLY A 121 -12.38 16.73 3.62
CA GLY A 121 -11.60 17.81 3.02
C GLY A 121 -10.43 17.35 2.13
N TRP A 122 -10.31 16.05 1.84
CA TRP A 122 -9.29 15.52 0.92
C TRP A 122 -9.22 16.29 -0.41
N GLU A 123 -10.36 16.59 -1.04
CA GLU A 123 -10.38 17.29 -2.32
C GLU A 123 -9.75 18.69 -2.25
N LYS A 124 -9.94 19.41 -1.14
CA LYS A 124 -9.28 20.71 -0.90
C LYS A 124 -7.80 20.54 -0.58
N LEU A 125 -7.45 19.49 0.16
CA LEU A 125 -6.06 19.17 0.50
C LEU A 125 -5.22 19.00 -0.77
N VAL A 126 -5.76 18.32 -1.78
CA VAL A 126 -5.05 17.99 -3.03
C VAL A 126 -5.25 19.01 -4.15
N GLU A 127 -6.03 20.07 -3.91
CA GLU A 127 -6.29 21.09 -4.92
C GLU A 127 -4.99 21.78 -5.37
N GLY A 128 -4.75 21.82 -6.68
CA GLY A 128 -3.52 22.36 -7.27
C GLY A 128 -2.25 21.55 -6.99
N ARG A 129 -2.37 20.38 -6.37
CA ARG A 129 -1.25 19.50 -6.01
C ARG A 129 -1.32 18.25 -6.86
N GLN A 130 -0.44 18.12 -7.85
CA GLN A 130 -0.37 16.94 -8.72
C GLN A 130 0.94 16.16 -8.50
N GLY A 131 1.72 16.51 -7.49
CA GLY A 131 2.99 15.88 -7.15
C GLY A 131 4.16 16.42 -7.97
N LYS A 132 5.12 15.56 -8.25
CA LYS A 132 6.39 15.91 -8.93
C LYS A 132 6.17 16.48 -10.33
N LYS A 133 5.11 16.06 -11.03
CA LYS A 133 4.85 16.46 -12.43
C LYS A 133 4.47 17.93 -12.60
N ASN A 134 3.86 18.57 -11.60
CA ASN A 134 3.57 20.00 -11.60
C ASN A 134 4.40 20.77 -10.55
N GLY A 135 5.38 20.11 -9.94
CA GLY A 135 6.28 20.70 -8.95
C GLY A 135 5.68 20.89 -7.56
N LYS A 136 4.45 20.43 -7.30
CA LYS A 136 3.75 20.67 -6.03
C LYS A 136 2.84 19.50 -5.64
N GLY A 137 3.08 18.93 -4.46
CA GLY A 137 2.38 17.80 -3.87
C GLY A 137 2.33 17.93 -2.35
N PHE A 138 2.57 16.83 -1.63
CA PHE A 138 2.96 16.88 -0.21
C PHE A 138 4.30 17.61 -0.01
N TYR A 139 5.14 17.60 -1.05
CA TYR A 139 6.37 18.36 -1.16
C TYR A 139 6.31 19.40 -2.29
N THR A 140 7.14 20.43 -2.19
CA THR A 140 7.46 21.30 -3.33
C THR A 140 8.75 20.84 -3.99
N TYR A 141 8.78 20.82 -5.32
CA TYR A 141 9.91 20.34 -6.12
C TYR A 141 10.48 21.49 -6.95
N ARG A 142 11.71 21.90 -6.65
CA ARG A 142 12.42 22.97 -7.37
C ARG A 142 13.77 22.47 -7.85
N GLY A 143 13.80 21.93 -9.07
CA GLY A 143 14.98 21.26 -9.60
C GLY A 143 15.33 20.03 -8.74
N LYS A 144 16.48 20.07 -8.06
CA LYS A 144 16.92 19.00 -7.15
C LYS A 144 16.42 19.19 -5.70
N ASN A 145 15.91 20.37 -5.36
CA ASN A 145 15.46 20.67 -4.01
C ASN A 145 14.04 20.13 -3.79
N LYS A 146 13.83 19.53 -2.62
CA LYS A 146 12.56 18.96 -2.17
C LYS A 146 12.32 19.37 -0.72
N ASP A 147 11.28 20.16 -0.50
CA ASP A 147 10.89 20.65 0.82
C ASP A 147 9.42 20.32 1.08
N VAL A 148 9.03 20.06 2.33
CA VAL A 148 7.61 19.83 2.68
C VAL A 148 6.79 21.06 2.28
N ASP A 149 5.66 20.86 1.60
CA ASP A 149 4.72 21.94 1.31
C ASP A 149 3.93 22.27 2.59
N VAL A 150 4.45 23.17 3.42
CA VAL A 150 3.80 23.58 4.68
C VAL A 150 2.39 24.15 4.49
N SER A 151 2.02 24.60 3.28
CA SER A 151 0.67 25.07 3.00
C SER A 151 -0.38 23.95 3.03
N ILE A 152 0.04 22.69 2.91
CA ILE A 152 -0.86 21.53 3.00
C ILE A 152 -1.53 21.44 4.38
N TYR A 153 -0.82 21.86 5.43
CA TYR A 153 -1.29 21.77 6.80
C TYR A 153 -2.48 22.68 7.08
N GLN A 154 -2.68 23.77 6.32
CA GLN A 154 -3.82 24.67 6.49
C GLN A 154 -5.17 24.00 6.23
N HIS A 155 -5.18 22.89 5.49
CA HIS A 155 -6.38 22.14 5.15
C HIS A 155 -6.57 20.90 6.04
N LEU A 156 -5.68 20.67 7.00
CA LEU A 156 -5.72 19.53 7.92
C LEU A 156 -6.22 19.93 9.31
N PRO A 157 -6.84 19.00 10.06
CA PRO A 157 -7.14 19.20 11.47
C PRO A 157 -5.87 19.64 12.25
N GLY A 158 -6.02 20.66 13.10
CA GLY A 158 -4.89 21.21 13.89
C GLY A 158 -3.95 22.16 13.12
N GLY A 159 -4.10 22.30 11.80
CA GLY A 159 -3.31 23.25 11.03
C GLY A 159 -1.81 22.94 11.07
N ASN A 160 -1.00 24.00 11.19
CA ASN A 160 0.45 23.91 11.35
C ASN A 160 0.90 23.35 12.72
N LYS A 161 0.00 23.25 13.71
CA LYS A 161 0.34 22.67 15.02
C LYS A 161 0.22 21.15 14.93
N ARG A 162 1.31 20.51 14.52
CA ARG A 162 1.43 19.06 14.38
C ARG A 162 1.64 18.41 15.75
N LYS A 163 1.17 17.18 15.92
CA LYS A 163 1.38 16.40 17.14
C LYS A 163 2.68 15.62 17.04
N SER A 164 3.30 15.33 18.17
CA SER A 164 4.40 14.37 18.23
C SER A 164 3.86 12.97 18.04
N PHE A 165 4.33 12.26 17.01
CA PHE A 165 4.07 10.85 16.77
C PHE A 165 5.36 10.05 16.91
N SER A 166 5.29 8.86 17.51
CA SER A 166 6.46 7.97 17.51
C SER A 166 6.66 7.36 16.12
N ALA A 167 7.92 7.06 15.77
CA ALA A 167 8.20 6.39 14.51
C ALA A 167 7.53 5.00 14.47
N GLU A 168 7.53 4.32 15.61
CA GLU A 168 6.97 2.99 15.81
C GLU A 168 5.46 2.98 15.57
N GLU A 169 4.73 4.00 16.03
CA GLU A 169 3.28 4.10 15.81
C GLU A 169 2.97 4.28 14.31
N MET A 170 3.66 5.20 13.63
CA MET A 170 3.47 5.44 12.19
C MET A 170 3.81 4.20 11.36
N GLN A 171 4.92 3.53 11.69
CA GLN A 171 5.35 2.29 11.06
C GLN A 171 4.34 1.18 11.27
N GLN A 172 3.88 0.97 12.52
CA GLN A 172 2.93 -0.09 12.85
C GLN A 172 1.62 0.11 12.10
N ARG A 173 1.04 1.32 12.12
CA ARG A 173 -0.23 1.59 11.42
C ARG A 173 -0.13 1.29 9.93
N CYS A 174 0.87 1.86 9.24
CA CYS A 174 1.00 1.68 7.80
C CYS A 174 1.35 0.23 7.43
N MET A 175 2.26 -0.42 8.19
CA MET A 175 2.62 -1.82 7.96
C MET A 175 1.41 -2.73 8.14
N PHE A 176 0.67 -2.61 9.23
CA PHE A 176 -0.46 -3.49 9.50
C PHE A 176 -1.62 -3.29 8.51
N ALA A 177 -1.82 -2.08 7.98
CA ALA A 177 -2.72 -1.86 6.85
C ALA A 177 -2.26 -2.63 5.59
N PHE A 178 -0.96 -2.61 5.28
CA PHE A 178 -0.37 -3.38 4.17
C PHE A 178 -0.55 -4.90 4.36
N LEU A 179 -0.24 -5.40 5.56
CA LEU A 179 -0.31 -6.83 5.87
C LEU A 179 -1.76 -7.35 5.82
N ASN A 180 -2.69 -6.62 6.42
CA ASN A 180 -4.09 -7.01 6.44
C ASN A 180 -4.68 -7.04 5.03
N GLU A 181 -4.40 -6.02 4.20
CA GLU A 181 -4.88 -6.00 2.81
C GLU A 181 -4.23 -7.10 1.96
N SER A 182 -2.97 -7.46 2.24
CA SER A 182 -2.32 -8.61 1.60
C SER A 182 -3.03 -9.92 1.95
N ALA A 183 -3.38 -10.13 3.23
CA ALA A 183 -4.12 -11.29 3.67
C ALA A 183 -5.54 -11.33 3.06
N LEU A 184 -6.21 -10.18 2.94
CA LEU A 184 -7.50 -10.06 2.24
C LEU A 184 -7.38 -10.44 0.77
N CYS A 185 -6.32 -10.01 0.08
CA CYS A 185 -6.09 -10.42 -1.31
C CYS A 185 -5.92 -11.95 -1.46
N LEU A 186 -5.30 -12.62 -0.48
CA LEU A 186 -5.22 -14.09 -0.46
C LEU A 186 -6.58 -14.73 -0.16
N GLN A 187 -7.31 -14.21 0.84
CA GLN A 187 -8.65 -14.69 1.21
C GLN A 187 -9.64 -14.59 0.05
N GLU A 188 -9.59 -13.48 -0.69
CA GLU A 188 -10.47 -13.17 -1.82
C GLU A 188 -9.98 -13.80 -3.14
N LYS A 189 -8.94 -14.64 -3.09
CA LYS A 189 -8.36 -15.35 -4.25
C LYS A 189 -7.81 -14.44 -5.35
N ILE A 190 -7.54 -13.17 -5.05
CA ILE A 190 -6.72 -12.30 -5.90
C ILE A 190 -5.30 -12.85 -5.94
N LEU A 191 -4.74 -13.18 -4.78
CA LEU A 191 -3.50 -13.96 -4.71
C LEU A 191 -3.81 -15.45 -4.75
N ARG A 192 -2.98 -16.20 -5.48
CA ARG A 192 -3.06 -17.68 -5.56
C ARG A 192 -2.28 -18.36 -4.45
N SER A 193 -1.26 -17.69 -3.92
CA SER A 193 -0.38 -18.22 -2.89
C SER A 193 0.29 -17.09 -2.09
N PRO A 194 0.71 -17.34 -0.84
CA PRO A 194 1.53 -16.41 -0.06
C PRO A 194 2.80 -15.98 -0.79
N ARG A 195 3.47 -16.93 -1.47
CA ARG A 195 4.71 -16.68 -2.23
C ARG A 195 4.55 -15.62 -3.32
N ASP A 196 3.46 -15.67 -4.08
CA ASP A 196 3.22 -14.67 -5.12
C ASP A 196 2.96 -13.29 -4.51
N GLY A 197 2.33 -13.25 -3.33
CA GLY A 197 2.18 -12.02 -2.54
C GLY A 197 3.54 -11.46 -2.11
N ASP A 198 4.40 -12.29 -1.53
CA ASP A 198 5.73 -11.87 -1.07
C ASP A 198 6.61 -11.34 -2.20
N ILE A 199 6.67 -12.06 -3.32
CA ILE A 199 7.38 -11.63 -4.52
C ILE A 199 6.79 -10.33 -5.08
N GLY A 200 5.46 -10.21 -5.13
CA GLY A 200 4.78 -9.02 -5.61
C GLY A 200 5.07 -7.79 -4.75
N ALA A 201 5.04 -7.94 -3.43
CA ALA A 201 5.32 -6.89 -2.47
C ALA A 201 6.78 -6.42 -2.56
N ILE A 202 7.74 -7.33 -2.62
CA ILE A 202 9.16 -6.99 -2.65
C ILE A 202 9.53 -6.30 -3.97
N PHE A 203 9.21 -6.92 -5.11
CA PHE A 203 9.67 -6.44 -6.42
C PHE A 203 8.77 -5.38 -7.05
N GLY A 204 7.52 -5.25 -6.57
CA GLY A 204 6.53 -4.29 -7.07
C GLY A 204 6.31 -3.10 -6.15
N LEU A 205 6.21 -3.34 -4.84
CA LEU A 205 5.79 -2.34 -3.86
C LEU A 205 6.93 -1.81 -2.98
N GLY A 206 8.13 -2.38 -3.11
CA GLY A 206 9.28 -1.99 -2.30
C GLY A 206 9.21 -2.47 -0.86
N PHE A 207 8.48 -3.55 -0.59
CA PHE A 207 8.46 -4.16 0.74
C PHE A 207 9.88 -4.56 1.16
N PRO A 208 10.32 -4.29 2.42
CA PRO A 208 11.70 -4.51 2.84
C PRO A 208 12.13 -5.98 2.64
N PRO A 209 13.12 -6.27 1.77
CA PRO A 209 13.44 -7.66 1.42
C PRO A 209 13.94 -8.50 2.60
N PHE A 210 14.58 -7.88 3.58
CA PHE A 210 15.09 -8.56 4.78
C PHE A 210 13.97 -9.03 5.72
N LEU A 211 12.72 -8.59 5.51
CA LEU A 211 11.54 -9.09 6.22
C LEU A 211 10.87 -10.28 5.49
N GLY A 212 11.31 -10.61 4.26
CA GLY A 212 10.86 -11.77 3.49
C GLY A 212 9.56 -11.59 2.71
N GLY A 213 8.86 -10.46 2.87
CA GLY A 213 7.54 -10.20 2.28
C GLY A 213 6.43 -10.19 3.35
N PRO A 214 5.22 -9.68 3.04
CA PRO A 214 4.12 -9.58 3.99
C PRO A 214 3.75 -10.90 4.68
N PHE A 215 3.68 -12.02 3.96
CA PHE A 215 3.27 -13.30 4.51
C PHE A 215 4.37 -13.91 5.39
N HIS A 216 5.61 -13.91 4.90
CA HIS A 216 6.75 -14.33 5.70
C HIS A 216 6.92 -13.47 6.96
N TYR A 217 6.69 -12.16 6.85
CA TYR A 217 6.75 -11.26 8.00
C TYR A 217 5.62 -11.50 9.00
N MET A 218 4.39 -11.77 8.54
CA MET A 218 3.28 -12.16 9.42
C MET A 218 3.59 -13.47 10.18
N ASP A 219 4.20 -14.45 9.53
CA ASP A 219 4.63 -15.70 10.21
C ASP A 219 5.75 -15.44 11.22
N HIS A 220 6.71 -14.56 10.89
CA HIS A 220 7.77 -14.16 11.81
C HIS A 220 7.24 -13.48 13.08
N LEU A 221 6.23 -12.62 12.94
CA LEU A 221 5.54 -11.99 14.08
C LEU A 221 4.69 -13.00 14.86
N GLY A 222 4.15 -14.00 14.17
CA GLY A 222 3.14 -14.94 14.66
C GLY A 222 1.72 -14.42 14.45
N LEU A 223 0.86 -15.22 13.81
CA LEU A 223 -0.49 -14.79 13.41
C LEU A 223 -1.40 -14.39 14.58
N GLY A 224 -1.18 -14.98 15.77
CA GLY A 224 -1.87 -14.56 16.99
C GLY A 224 -1.58 -13.11 17.37
N GLU A 225 -0.30 -12.71 17.31
CA GLU A 225 0.12 -11.33 17.56
C GLU A 225 -0.36 -10.38 16.46
N VAL A 226 -0.34 -10.84 15.21
CA VAL A 226 -0.86 -10.05 14.08
C VAL A 226 -2.33 -9.71 14.29
N VAL A 227 -3.16 -10.70 14.63
CA VAL A 227 -4.59 -10.50 14.90
C VAL A 227 -4.81 -9.62 16.12
N ALA A 228 -4.03 -9.81 17.19
CA ALA A 228 -4.14 -8.99 18.41
C ALA A 228 -3.83 -7.52 18.13
N THR A 229 -2.76 -7.23 17.37
CA THR A 229 -2.40 -5.87 16.99
C THR A 229 -3.44 -5.25 16.05
N LEU A 230 -3.96 -5.99 15.06
CA LEU A 230 -5.04 -5.49 14.19
C LEU A 230 -6.30 -5.13 14.97
N LYS A 231 -6.70 -5.95 15.95
CA LYS A 231 -7.86 -5.64 16.82
C LYS A 231 -7.63 -4.39 17.65
N ARG A 232 -6.44 -4.22 18.23
CA ARG A 232 -6.10 -2.99 18.96
C ARG A 232 -6.16 -1.76 18.06
N LEU A 233 -5.64 -1.85 16.83
CA LEU A 233 -5.72 -0.76 15.86
C LEU A 233 -7.17 -0.50 15.41
N GLN A 234 -7.98 -1.55 15.27
CA GLN A 234 -9.41 -1.44 14.99
C GLN A 234 -10.13 -0.66 16.08
N ASP A 235 -9.89 -0.99 17.35
CA ASP A 235 -10.51 -0.29 18.49
C ASP A 235 -10.09 1.19 18.55
N GLN A 236 -8.88 1.51 18.11
CA GLN A 236 -8.31 2.87 18.17
C GLN A 236 -8.67 3.75 16.97
N HIS A 237 -8.79 3.16 15.77
CA HIS A 237 -8.85 3.91 14.52
C HIS A 237 -10.06 3.53 13.63
N GLY A 238 -10.70 2.39 13.86
CA GLY A 238 -11.91 1.96 13.16
C GLY A 238 -11.77 0.71 12.30
N ASP A 239 -12.86 0.36 11.63
CA ASP A 239 -13.06 -0.96 10.99
C ASP A 239 -12.15 -1.25 9.79
N PHE A 240 -11.43 -0.26 9.24
CA PHE A 240 -10.44 -0.52 8.20
C PHE A 240 -9.23 -1.32 8.71
N PHE A 241 -9.05 -1.46 10.03
CA PHE A 241 -8.10 -2.39 10.64
C PHE A 241 -8.71 -3.74 11.06
N LYS A 242 -10.00 -3.98 10.77
CA LYS A 242 -10.64 -5.26 11.08
C LYS A 242 -9.80 -6.40 10.48
N PRO A 243 -9.34 -7.38 11.29
CA PRO A 243 -8.52 -8.46 10.81
C PRO A 243 -9.22 -9.26 9.71
N ALA A 244 -8.48 -9.64 8.67
CA ALA A 244 -8.96 -10.57 7.66
C ALA A 244 -9.37 -11.90 8.30
N ASP A 245 -10.51 -12.48 7.89
CA ASP A 245 -11.02 -13.73 8.46
C ASP A 245 -10.01 -14.89 8.32
N ILE A 246 -9.20 -14.90 7.26
CA ILE A 246 -8.13 -15.89 7.07
C ILE A 246 -7.10 -15.83 8.21
N LEU A 247 -6.72 -14.63 8.65
CA LEU A 247 -5.79 -14.44 9.76
C LEU A 247 -6.41 -14.96 11.06
N GLU A 248 -7.66 -14.61 11.35
CA GLU A 248 -8.33 -15.10 12.56
C GLU A 248 -8.49 -16.62 12.58
N LYS A 249 -8.82 -17.23 11.44
CA LYS A 249 -8.99 -18.69 11.31
C LYS A 249 -7.67 -19.42 11.51
N MET A 250 -6.60 -18.97 10.86
CA MET A 250 -5.28 -19.58 10.96
C MET A 250 -4.69 -19.39 12.36
N ALA A 251 -4.80 -18.19 12.94
CA ALA A 251 -4.35 -17.90 14.30
C ALA A 251 -5.03 -18.80 15.35
N LYS A 252 -6.34 -19.02 15.24
CA LYS A 252 -7.08 -19.93 16.14
C LYS A 252 -6.61 -21.38 16.06
N LYS A 253 -6.06 -21.80 14.92
CA LYS A 253 -5.56 -23.15 14.69
C LYS A 253 -4.06 -23.31 14.94
N GLY A 254 -3.33 -22.22 15.18
CA GLY A 254 -1.87 -22.23 15.27
C GLY A 254 -1.19 -22.52 13.92
N GLU A 255 -1.83 -22.16 12.81
CA GLU A 255 -1.28 -22.33 11.46
C GLU A 255 -0.38 -21.14 11.08
N THR A 256 0.49 -21.36 10.10
CA THR A 256 1.36 -20.38 9.43
C THR A 256 1.06 -20.36 7.93
N PHE A 257 1.49 -19.31 7.22
CA PHE A 257 1.39 -19.27 5.76
C PHE A 257 2.40 -20.20 5.07
N TYR A 258 3.55 -20.44 5.71
CA TYR A 258 4.63 -21.31 5.25
C TYR A 258 4.87 -22.52 6.17
#